data_AF-A0A511WSJ8-F1
#
_entry.id   AF-A0A511WSJ8-F1
#
_cell.length_a   1.000
_cell.length_b   1.000
_cell.length_c   1.000
_cell.angle_alpha   90.00
_cell.angle_beta   90.00
_cell.angle_gamma   90.00
#
_symmetry.space_group_name_H-M   'P 1'
#
loop_
_entity.id
_entity.type
_entity.pdbx_description
1 polymer ?
#
loop_
_entity_poly.entity_id
_entity_poly.type
_entity_poly.pdbx_seq_one_letter_code
_entity_poly.pdbx_strand_id
1 'polypeptide(L)' 'MIFIFTILFGLCLLFFPLQGIKDFKNEKLSYKVIRLIFFGLALVLITAGVIDVIGWINNPGDYFE' A
#
# COMPACT_ATOMS: atom_id res chain seq x y z
N MET A 1 -17.13 0.51 3.22
CA MET A 1 -16.56 -0.85 3.01
C MET A 1 -15.32 -0.84 2.12
N ILE A 2 -15.23 0.01 1.09
CA ILE A 2 -14.11 0.07 0.12
C ILE A 2 -12.76 0.42 0.78
N PHE A 3 -12.72 1.34 1.74
CA PHE A 3 -11.51 1.75 2.47
C PHE A 3 -10.70 0.58 3.11
N ILE A 4 -11.37 -0.36 3.77
CA ILE A 4 -10.69 -1.51 4.41
C ILE A 4 -9.99 -2.38 3.36
N PHE A 5 -10.63 -2.61 2.21
CA PHE A 5 -10.04 -3.39 1.12
C PHE A 5 -8.80 -2.69 0.54
N THR A 6 -8.84 -1.36 0.35
CA THR A 6 -7.72 -0.59 -0.17
C THR A 6 -6.50 -0.64 0.77
N ILE A 7 -6.73 -0.53 2.08
CA ILE A 7 -5.68 -0.64 3.09
C ILE A 7 -5.11 -2.07 3.13
N LEU A 8 -5.97 -3.10 3.12
CA LEU A 8 -5.54 -4.50 3.12
C LEU A 8 -4.70 -4.82 1.88
N PHE A 9 -5.11 -4.30 0.71
CA PHE A 9 -4.41 -4.50 -0.55
C PHE A 9 -3.04 -3.82 -0.55
N GLY A 10 -2.94 -2.60 -0.02
CA GLY A 10 -1.67 -1.91 0.19
C GLY A 10 -0.72 -2.65 1.15
N LEU A 11 -1.26 -3.20 2.25
CA LEU A 11 -0.50 -4.04 3.18
C LEU A 11 -0.02 -5.35 2.53
N CYS A 12 -0.87 -6.01 1.74
CA CYS A 12 -0.49 -7.20 0.98
C CYS A 12 0.62 -6.91 -0.03
N LEU A 13 0.57 -5.76 -0.72
CA LEU A 13 1.60 -5.33 -1.66
C LEU A 13 2.94 -5.04 -0.99
N LEU A 14 2.97 -4.68 0.29
CA LEU A 14 4.21 -4.51 1.06
C LEU A 14 4.94 -5.84 1.33
N PHE A 15 4.27 -6.99 1.31
CA PHE A 15 4.93 -8.27 1.54
C PHE A 15 5.94 -8.63 0.44
N PHE A 16 5.65 -8.29 -0.82
CA PHE A 16 6.55 -8.52 -1.94
C PHE A 16 7.92 -7.84 -1.78
N PRO A 17 7.99 -6.52 -1.51
CA PRO A 17 9.25 -5.85 -1.31
C PRO A 17 9.89 -6.13 0.05
N LEU A 18 9.16 -6.67 1.03
CA LEU A 18 9.72 -7.13 2.30
C LEU A 18 10.37 -8.51 2.18
N GLN A 19 9.81 -9.42 1.37
CA GLN A 19 10.42 -10.71 1.08
C GLN A 19 11.70 -10.52 0.24
N GLY A 20 12.85 -10.84 0.82
CA GLY A 20 14.17 -10.71 0.16
C GLY A 20 14.99 -9.48 0.53
N ILE A 21 14.61 -8.70 1.55
CA ILE A 21 15.47 -7.62 2.10
C ILE A 21 16.85 -8.15 2.54
N LYS A 22 16.93 -9.43 2.96
CA LYS A 22 18.19 -10.06 3.38
C LYS A 22 19.22 -10.19 2.25
N ASP A 23 18.80 -10.27 0.99
CA ASP A 23 19.68 -10.43 -0.18
C ASP A 23 19.87 -9.14 -1.00
N PHE A 24 19.40 -8.00 -0.48
CA PHE A 24 19.41 -6.71 -1.18
C PHE A 24 20.80 -6.29 -1.67
N LYS A 25 21.87 -6.77 -1.02
CA LYS A 25 23.24 -6.44 -1.40
C LYS A 25 23.70 -7.15 -2.69
N ASN A 26 23.17 -8.34 -2.98
CA ASN A 26 23.52 -9.17 -4.14
C ASN A 26 22.45 -9.17 -5.25
N GLU A 27 21.34 -8.46 -5.05
CA GLU A 27 20.24 -8.37 -6.02
C GLU A 27 20.61 -7.57 -7.28
N LYS A 28 20.20 -8.05 -8.46
CA LYS A 28 20.38 -7.30 -9.73
C LYS A 28 19.65 -5.97 -9.66
N LEU A 29 20.20 -4.95 -10.32
CA LEU A 29 19.66 -3.59 -10.31
C LEU A 29 18.18 -3.52 -10.73
N SER A 30 17.76 -4.36 -11.68
CA SER A 30 16.37 -4.48 -12.12
C SER A 30 15.41 -4.88 -10.98
N TYR A 31 15.80 -5.83 -10.13
CA TYR A 31 14.97 -6.27 -9.00
C TYR A 31 14.88 -5.18 -7.93
N LYS A 32 15.95 -4.41 -7.69
CA LYS A 32 15.93 -3.26 -6.79
C LYS A 32 14.93 -2.19 -7.24
N VAL A 33 14.91 -1.88 -8.54
CA VAL A 33 13.99 -0.91 -9.12
C VAL A 33 12.54 -1.40 -9.00
N ILE A 34 12.27 -2.66 -9.35
CA ILE A 34 10.93 -3.26 -9.20
C ILE A 34 10.47 -3.19 -7.74
N ARG A 35 11.35 -3.56 -6.80
CA ARG A 35 11.07 -3.51 -5.36
C ARG A 35 10.71 -2.11 -4.89
N LEU A 36 11.45 -1.10 -5.34
CA LEU A 36 11.18 0.31 -5.04
C LEU A 36 9.82 0.76 -5.59
N ILE A 37 9.47 0.36 -6.82
CA ILE A 37 8.17 0.67 -7.44
C ILE A 37 7.03 0.06 -6.63
N PHE A 38 7.14 -1.21 -6.23
CA PHE A 38 6.13 -1.86 -5.39
C PHE A 38 5.99 -1.18 -4.01
N PHE A 39 7.10 -0.74 -3.43
CA PHE A 39 7.08 0.00 -2.16
C PHE A 39 6.36 1.35 -2.31
N GLY A 40 6.63 2.08 -3.39
CA GLY A 40 5.95 3.33 -3.71
C GLY A 40 4.45 3.14 -3.96
N LEU A 41 4.08 2.11 -4.73
CA LEU A 41 2.69 1.78 -5.02
C LEU A 41 1.91 1.42 -3.75
N ALA A 42 2.50 0.61 -2.88
CA ALA A 42 1.90 0.23 -1.61
C ALA A 42 1.70 1.44 -0.69
N LEU A 43 2.67 2.35 -0.63
CA LEU A 43 2.57 3.59 0.15
C LEU A 43 1.44 4.49 -0.36
N VAL A 44 1.27 4.63 -1.68
CA VAL A 44 0.17 5.39 -2.28
C VAL A 44 -1.19 4.78 -1.90
N LEU A 45 -1.33 3.46 -2.01
CA LEU A 45 -2.58 2.77 -1.69
C LEU A 45 -2.94 2.87 -0.20
N ILE A 46 -1.96 2.74 0.69
CA ILE A 46 -2.18 2.91 2.13
C ILE A 46 -2.60 4.36 2.42
N THR A 47 -1.91 5.35 1.85
CA THR A 47 -2.27 6.76 2.04
C THR A 47 -3.67 7.06 1.54
N ALA A 48 -4.04 6.57 0.35
CA ALA A 48 -5.38 6.72 -0.20
C ALA A 48 -6.44 6.06 0.70
N GLY A 49 -6.18 4.84 1.18
CA GLY A 49 -7.06 4.15 2.11
C GLY A 49 -7.23 4.90 3.44
N VAL A 50 -6.15 5.49 3.98
CA VAL A 50 -6.22 6.30 5.21
C VAL A 50 -7.03 7.59 5.00
N ILE A 51 -6.85 8.28 3.87
CA ILE A 51 -7.66 9.45 3.52
C ILE A 51 -9.14 9.09 3.43
N ASP A 52 -9.46 7.95 2.82
CA ASP A 52 -10.83 7.43 2.70
C ASP A 52 -11.43 7.10 4.07
N VAL A 53 -10.65 6.50 4.98
CA VAL A 53 -11.06 6.26 6.38
C VAL A 53 -11.34 7.57 7.11
N ILE A 54 -10.46 8.57 6.97
CA ILE A 54 -10.64 9.89 7.59
C ILE A 54 -11.88 10.59 7.03
N GLY A 55 -12.11 10.49 5.72
CA GLY A 55 -13.31 11.00 5.06
C GLY A 55 -14.58 10.36 5.62
N TRP A 56 -14.59 9.03 5.77
CA TRP A 56 -15.69 8.29 6.37
C TRP A 56 -15.95 8.69 7.84
N ILE A 57 -14.90 8.89 8.65
CA ILE A 57 -15.04 9.32 10.05
C ILE A 57 -15.64 10.72 10.13
N ASN A 58 -15.19 11.64 9.28
CA ASN A 58 -15.58 13.05 9.34
C ASN A 58 -16.95 13.32 8.70
N ASN A 59 -17.30 12.59 7.63
CA ASN A 59 -18.57 12.71 6.93
C ASN A 59 -19.13 11.30 6.63
N PRO A 60 -19.71 10.61 7.62
CA PRO A 60 -20.22 9.26 7.41
C PRO A 60 -21.42 9.22 6.45
N GLY A 61 -22.20 10.31 6.34
CA GLY A 61 -23.40 10.39 5.49
C GLY A 61 -23.12 10.07 4.02
N ASP A 62 -22.02 10.59 3.46
CA ASP A 62 -21.63 10.41 2.05
C ASP A 62 -21.29 8.95 1.68
N TYR A 63 -21.16 8.05 2.68
CA TYR A 63 -20.80 6.64 2.49
C TYR A 63 -21.97 5.68 2.76
N PHE A 64 -23.10 6.18 3.25
CA PHE A 64 -24.30 5.41 3.56
C PHE A 64 -25.53 5.81 2.74
N GLU A 65 -25.42 6.83 1.89
CA GLU A 65 -26.40 7.15 0.83
C GLU A 65 -26.26 6.25 -0.40
#